data_AF-A0AA39LL07-F1
#
_entry.id   AF-A0AA39LL07-F1
#
_cell.length_a   1.000
_cell.length_b   1.000
_cell.length_c   1.000
_cell.angle_alpha   90.00
_cell.angle_beta   90.00
_cell.angle_gamma   90.00
#
_symmetry.space_group_name_H-M   'P 1'
#
loop_
_entity.id
_entity.type
_entity.pdbx_description
1 polymer ?
#
loop_
_entity_poly.entity_id
_entity_poly.type
_entity_poly.pdbx_seq_one_letter_code
_entity_poly.pdbx_strand_id
1 'polypeptide(L)'
;MASMRCAFVFLLILFACVYAPPPTDKDKEEKDKEDKPLKGAALRAKTNEEYDRLNGVAPDHFQKRADFIKANKDRLNVKVKDELEKNEQEFNHAREEQKKNRAEDAPADQPFTKKRDELENVFEINAALELDEVFWEGDQDMSTEQLKEIFGLEGTDDDPTRAKRQTMVDAQYPTNTWTQGVPYYFDPSLPANRVASVQTAITFWQANTCVRFTQVTSPTASTIKPVLRFYSGSGCTSPVGRSTNPSAVTQDVSLGTGCDQPGTAAHEIGHSLGMYHGQTRYDRDSYVSIKTSNIQPDKLYNFNKANSSTNNNYGLRYDFRSIMHYTALNAFAINQSAPTMEAFDILAQYSMGASRMPVFTDITLINTHYKCYDRCASAGTTCWNGGKPNPNNCAVCQCPSGFAGNDCALLEPAKGVVGTCGGLLQPTTTWTDLTISSKVGSGQFVAAANASTCTWQLFVPAGRFVEFYVKYVGYPVSGAPKNDALCSYNCYYGGVDIKWDADKRPEGYRICCPDSYYWVKRSNTNNVIIQAYNYWYFTDFTISYRLAP
;
A
#
# COMPACT_ATOMS: atom_id res chain seq x y z
N MET A 1 0.05 -42.62 51.82
CA MET A 1 -0.44 -43.19 53.10
C MET A 1 -0.27 -42.13 54.18
N ALA A 2 -1.36 -41.77 54.88
CA ALA A 2 -1.45 -41.13 56.21
C ALA A 2 -0.65 -39.81 56.48
N SER A 3 -1.12 -38.77 57.17
CA SER A 3 -2.31 -38.55 58.01
C SER A 3 -2.49 -37.05 58.28
N MET A 4 -3.75 -36.61 58.43
CA MET A 4 -4.15 -35.41 59.19
C MET A 4 -3.68 -35.50 60.65
N ARG A 5 -3.29 -34.36 61.24
CA ARG A 5 -3.53 -34.06 62.67
C ARG A 5 -3.79 -32.57 62.89
N CYS A 6 -4.99 -32.28 63.40
CA CYS A 6 -5.36 -31.03 64.07
C CYS A 6 -4.69 -30.95 65.46
N ALA A 7 -4.44 -29.73 65.93
CA ALA A 7 -4.44 -29.43 67.37
C ALA A 7 -4.85 -27.96 67.60
N PHE A 8 -5.95 -27.82 68.35
CA PHE A 8 -6.53 -26.61 68.91
C PHE A 8 -5.70 -26.07 70.08
N VAL A 9 -5.55 -24.74 70.22
CA VAL A 9 -5.48 -24.06 71.52
C VAL A 9 -6.19 -22.70 71.45
N PHE A 10 -7.13 -22.49 72.37
CA PHE A 10 -7.91 -21.27 72.64
C PHE A 10 -7.14 -20.32 73.56
N LEU A 11 -7.14 -18.99 73.33
CA LEU A 11 -7.17 -17.99 74.42
C LEU A 11 -7.55 -16.56 73.97
N LEU A 12 -8.67 -16.10 74.52
CA LEU A 12 -9.11 -14.74 74.96
C LEU A 12 -8.95 -13.45 74.12
N ILE A 13 -10.14 -12.94 73.71
CA ILE A 13 -10.79 -11.65 74.08
C ILE A 13 -10.27 -10.29 73.55
N LEU A 14 -11.23 -9.58 72.92
CA LEU A 14 -11.41 -8.14 72.62
C LEU A 14 -10.53 -7.52 71.52
N PHE A 15 -11.14 -7.13 70.39
CA PHE A 15 -11.18 -5.74 69.89
C PHE A 15 -12.08 -5.62 68.65
N ALA A 16 -12.82 -4.51 68.57
CA ALA A 16 -13.76 -4.03 67.56
C ALA A 16 -13.80 -4.71 66.17
N CYS A 17 -14.98 -5.22 65.79
CA CYS A 17 -15.35 -5.43 64.38
C CYS A 17 -15.71 -4.07 63.74
N VAL A 18 -14.78 -3.50 62.97
CA VAL A 18 -15.13 -2.61 61.86
C VAL A 18 -14.94 -3.43 60.60
N TYR A 19 -16.05 -3.76 59.93
CA TYR A 19 -16.08 -4.41 58.63
C TYR A 19 -15.44 -3.46 57.60
N ALA A 20 -14.20 -3.74 57.20
CA ALA A 20 -13.66 -3.21 55.95
C ALA A 20 -13.98 -4.24 54.85
N PRO A 21 -14.66 -3.85 53.75
CA PRO A 21 -14.89 -4.77 52.64
C PRO A 21 -13.54 -5.17 52.00
N PRO A 22 -13.42 -6.40 51.45
CA PRO A 22 -12.24 -6.77 50.69
C PRO A 22 -12.08 -5.80 49.49
N PRO A 23 -10.84 -5.45 49.09
CA PRO A 23 -10.63 -4.57 47.96
C PRO A 23 -11.26 -5.20 46.72
N THR A 24 -12.14 -4.46 46.07
CA THR A 24 -12.79 -4.89 44.82
C THR A 24 -11.72 -5.10 43.74
N ASP A 25 -11.83 -6.20 42.98
CA ASP A 25 -10.93 -6.59 41.88
C ASP A 25 -10.71 -5.50 40.81
N LYS A 26 -11.46 -4.40 40.84
CA LYS A 26 -11.30 -3.26 39.92
C LYS A 26 -10.00 -2.47 40.14
N ASP A 27 -9.47 -2.41 41.36
CA ASP A 27 -8.23 -1.66 41.62
C ASP A 27 -6.95 -2.45 41.26
N LYS A 28 -7.07 -3.77 41.06
CA LYS A 28 -5.97 -4.62 40.59
C LYS A 28 -5.88 -4.64 39.06
N GLU A 29 -7.01 -4.57 38.35
CA GLU A 29 -7.02 -4.49 36.88
C GLU A 29 -6.54 -3.14 36.33
N GLU A 30 -6.67 -2.05 37.10
CA GLU A 30 -6.20 -0.72 36.67
C GLU A 30 -4.70 -0.53 36.91
N LYS A 31 -4.12 -1.13 37.97
CA LYS A 31 -2.68 -1.07 38.26
C LYS A 31 -1.82 -2.03 37.42
N ASP A 32 -2.37 -3.15 36.93
CA ASP A 32 -1.62 -4.12 36.11
C ASP A 32 -1.48 -3.71 34.63
N LYS A 33 -2.03 -2.55 34.22
CA LYS A 33 -1.89 -2.01 32.86
C LYS A 33 -0.75 -1.01 32.67
N GLU A 34 -0.08 -0.56 33.74
CA GLU A 34 0.84 0.58 33.63
C GLU A 34 2.32 0.28 33.36
N ASP A 35 2.83 -0.96 33.49
CA ASP A 35 4.29 -1.19 33.41
C ASP A 35 4.74 -2.48 32.69
N LYS A 36 3.90 -3.09 31.86
CA LYS A 36 4.38 -4.20 31.00
C LYS A 36 5.16 -3.63 29.81
N PRO A 37 6.42 -4.07 29.56
CA PRO A 37 7.18 -3.61 28.40
C PRO A 37 6.43 -3.96 27.13
N LEU A 38 6.36 -2.98 26.21
CA LEU A 38 5.69 -3.12 24.93
C LEU A 38 6.32 -4.29 24.16
N LYS A 39 5.51 -5.25 23.74
CA LYS A 39 6.00 -6.54 23.22
C LYS A 39 6.78 -6.34 21.92
N GLY A 40 6.30 -5.44 21.04
CA GLY A 40 7.02 -5.06 19.83
C GLY A 40 8.36 -4.41 20.13
N ALA A 41 8.42 -3.50 21.11
CA ALA A 41 9.65 -2.84 21.53
C ALA A 41 10.67 -3.83 22.11
N ALA A 42 10.23 -4.77 22.94
CA ALA A 42 11.07 -5.81 23.50
C ALA A 42 11.59 -6.79 22.44
N LEU A 43 10.75 -7.16 21.46
CA LEU A 43 11.14 -7.99 20.33
C LEU A 43 12.18 -7.28 19.45
N ARG A 44 11.98 -5.99 19.21
CA ARG A 44 12.88 -5.15 18.42
C ARG A 44 14.24 -4.97 19.08
N ALA A 45 14.27 -4.64 20.37
CA ALA A 45 15.51 -4.46 21.12
C ALA A 45 16.43 -5.70 21.05
N LYS A 46 15.84 -6.91 21.10
CA LYS A 46 16.59 -8.17 20.98
C LYS A 46 17.20 -8.40 19.59
N THR A 47 16.56 -7.89 18.54
CA THR A 47 17.01 -8.13 17.16
C THR A 47 18.05 -7.13 16.67
N ASN A 48 18.22 -6.00 17.35
CA ASN A 48 19.05 -4.88 16.88
C ASN A 48 20.13 -4.37 17.86
N GLU A 49 20.45 -5.09 18.93
CA GLU A 49 21.47 -4.70 19.91
C GLU A 49 22.83 -4.32 19.28
N GLU A 50 23.25 -5.05 18.23
CA GLU A 50 24.48 -4.75 17.48
C GLU A 50 24.36 -3.49 16.60
N TYR A 51 23.18 -3.25 16.00
CA TYR A 51 22.90 -2.04 15.21
C TYR A 51 22.92 -0.79 16.07
N ASP A 52 22.25 -0.84 17.23
CA ASP A 52 22.14 0.31 18.13
C ASP A 52 23.54 0.71 18.61
N ARG A 53 24.39 -0.28 18.91
CA ARG A 53 25.80 -0.06 19.24
C ARG A 53 26.59 0.56 18.09
N LEU A 54 26.41 0.08 16.85
CA LEU A 54 27.15 0.58 15.68
C LEU A 54 26.76 2.00 15.25
N ASN A 55 25.54 2.43 15.58
CA ASN A 55 25.01 3.75 15.23
C ASN A 55 24.93 4.72 16.41
N GLY A 56 25.46 4.34 17.58
CA GLY A 56 25.41 5.16 18.79
C GLY A 56 23.99 5.46 19.27
N VAL A 57 23.04 4.57 18.96
CA VAL A 57 21.64 4.70 19.38
C VAL A 57 21.52 4.18 20.81
N ALA A 58 20.82 4.93 21.66
CA ALA A 58 20.60 4.53 23.03
C ALA A 58 19.75 3.24 23.09
N PRO A 59 20.07 2.25 23.95
CA PRO A 59 19.32 0.98 24.04
C PRO A 59 17.81 1.13 24.33
N ASP A 60 17.40 2.28 24.87
CA ASP A 60 16.01 2.58 25.21
C ASP A 60 15.27 3.39 24.13
N HIS A 61 15.89 3.67 22.97
CA HIS A 61 15.31 4.53 21.93
C HIS A 61 13.97 4.01 21.41
N PHE A 62 13.83 2.70 21.16
CA PHE A 62 12.56 2.11 20.71
C PHE A 62 11.49 2.17 21.79
N GLN A 63 11.84 1.94 23.06
CA GLN A 63 10.89 2.08 24.17
C GLN A 63 10.44 3.54 24.30
N LYS A 64 11.37 4.50 24.29
CA LYS A 64 11.07 5.94 24.30
C LYS A 64 10.15 6.35 23.15
N ARG A 65 10.37 5.81 21.95
CA ARG A 65 9.52 6.07 20.79
C ARG A 65 8.13 5.48 20.99
N ALA A 66 8.05 4.24 21.41
CA ALA A 66 6.78 3.56 21.64
C ALA A 66 5.99 4.26 22.77
N ASP A 67 6.67 4.73 23.81
CA ASP A 67 6.10 5.58 24.86
C ASP A 67 5.63 6.93 24.31
N PHE A 68 6.40 7.55 23.40
CA PHE A 68 6.01 8.79 22.74
C PHE A 68 4.76 8.61 21.87
N ILE A 69 4.69 7.55 21.06
CA ILE A 69 3.50 7.21 20.27
C ILE A 69 2.33 6.96 21.22
N LYS A 70 2.51 6.14 22.26
CA LYS A 70 1.49 5.85 23.27
C LYS A 70 0.97 7.11 23.95
N ALA A 71 1.84 8.05 24.31
CA ALA A 71 1.48 9.29 25.00
C ALA A 71 0.73 10.30 24.08
N ASN A 72 0.91 10.21 22.76
CA ASN A 72 0.35 11.18 21.82
C ASN A 72 -0.73 10.62 20.89
N LYS A 73 -0.90 9.28 20.79
CA LYS A 73 -1.85 8.66 19.87
C LYS A 73 -3.30 9.04 20.14
N ASP A 74 -3.68 9.23 21.41
CA ASP A 74 -5.07 9.57 21.76
C ASP A 74 -5.45 10.97 21.26
N ARG A 75 -4.50 11.92 21.27
CA ARG A 75 -4.71 13.26 20.69
C ARG A 75 -5.00 13.18 19.19
N LEU A 76 -4.30 12.30 18.49
CA LEU A 76 -4.54 12.07 17.06
C LEU A 76 -5.86 11.33 16.82
N ASN A 77 -6.14 10.27 17.58
CA ASN A 77 -7.35 9.46 17.44
C ASN A 77 -8.62 10.30 17.63
N VAL A 78 -8.65 11.21 18.62
CA VAL A 78 -9.81 12.09 18.86
C VAL A 78 -10.04 13.03 17.67
N LYS A 79 -8.98 13.70 17.19
CA LYS A 79 -9.08 14.62 16.04
C LYS A 79 -9.55 13.91 14.77
N VAL A 80 -9.14 12.67 14.59
CA VAL A 80 -9.39 11.90 13.36
C VAL A 80 -10.78 11.25 13.37
N LYS A 81 -11.29 10.86 14.52
CA LYS A 81 -12.59 10.17 14.61
C LYS A 81 -13.73 10.99 14.02
N ASP A 82 -13.85 12.27 14.38
CA ASP A 82 -14.93 13.14 13.87
C ASP A 82 -14.83 13.36 12.35
N GLU A 83 -13.61 13.52 11.82
CA GLU A 83 -13.38 13.63 10.38
C GLU A 83 -13.77 12.36 9.63
N LEU A 84 -13.40 11.20 10.19
CA LEU A 84 -13.71 9.90 9.59
C LEU A 84 -15.22 9.60 9.61
N GLU A 85 -15.91 9.92 10.69
CA GLU A 85 -17.36 9.74 10.78
C GLU A 85 -18.09 10.63 9.76
N LYS A 86 -17.66 11.88 9.58
CA LYS A 86 -18.22 12.76 8.55
C LYS A 86 -17.98 12.19 7.14
N ASN A 87 -16.76 11.76 6.85
CA ASN A 87 -16.43 11.16 5.56
C ASN A 87 -17.26 9.89 5.30
N GLU A 88 -17.51 9.06 6.31
CA GLU A 88 -18.34 7.87 6.20
C GLU A 88 -19.81 8.21 5.88
N GLN A 89 -20.35 9.31 6.41
CA GLN A 89 -21.69 9.78 6.05
C GLN A 89 -21.77 10.22 4.59
N GLU A 90 -20.80 11.00 4.12
CA GLU A 90 -20.69 11.43 2.71
C GLU A 90 -20.55 10.22 1.77
N PHE A 91 -19.75 9.24 2.18
CA PHE A 91 -19.58 7.98 1.48
C PHE A 91 -20.88 7.20 1.37
N ASN A 92 -21.63 7.05 2.48
CA ASN A 92 -22.90 6.31 2.46
C ASN A 92 -23.89 6.96 1.49
N HIS A 93 -23.94 8.30 1.45
CA HIS A 93 -24.75 9.01 0.46
C HIS A 93 -24.29 8.74 -0.98
N ALA A 94 -22.99 8.86 -1.25
CA ALA A 94 -22.43 8.57 -2.57
C ALA A 94 -22.68 7.13 -3.03
N ARG A 95 -22.65 6.17 -2.11
CA ARG A 95 -22.90 4.75 -2.39
C ARG A 95 -24.36 4.48 -2.75
N GLU A 96 -25.32 5.14 -2.10
CA GLU A 96 -26.73 5.08 -2.51
C GLU A 96 -26.96 5.68 -3.90
N GLU A 97 -26.27 6.78 -4.24
CA GLU A 97 -26.33 7.35 -5.59
C GLU A 97 -25.75 6.40 -6.63
N GLN A 98 -24.66 5.70 -6.32
CA GLN A 98 -24.08 4.72 -7.25
C GLN A 98 -25.02 3.58 -7.58
N LYS A 99 -25.81 3.09 -6.61
CA LYS A 99 -26.77 2.00 -6.83
C LYS A 99 -27.77 2.31 -7.95
N LYS A 100 -28.04 3.59 -8.23
CA LYS A 100 -28.90 4.02 -9.34
C LYS A 100 -28.27 3.78 -10.72
N ASN A 101 -26.95 3.63 -10.79
CA ASN A 101 -26.19 3.42 -12.03
C ASN A 101 -25.95 1.93 -12.34
N ARG A 102 -26.65 1.02 -11.66
CA ARG A 102 -26.58 -0.41 -11.94
C ARG A 102 -27.41 -0.70 -13.20
N ALA A 103 -26.90 -1.56 -14.08
CA ALA A 103 -27.60 -1.92 -15.31
C ALA A 103 -28.96 -2.59 -14.99
N GLU A 104 -29.96 -2.33 -15.81
CA GLU A 104 -31.34 -2.83 -15.60
C GLU A 104 -31.42 -4.36 -15.57
N ASP A 105 -30.50 -5.03 -16.27
CA ASP A 105 -30.40 -6.49 -16.37
C ASP A 105 -29.52 -7.12 -15.27
N ALA A 106 -29.07 -6.33 -14.30
CA ALA A 106 -28.16 -6.82 -13.27
C ALA A 106 -28.85 -7.85 -12.34
N PRO A 107 -28.23 -9.01 -12.08
CA PRO A 107 -28.77 -10.00 -11.16
C PRO A 107 -28.84 -9.46 -9.73
N ALA A 108 -29.65 -10.06 -8.86
CA ALA A 108 -29.72 -9.67 -7.44
C ALA A 108 -28.33 -9.65 -6.78
N ASP A 109 -28.12 -8.72 -5.85
CA ASP A 109 -26.84 -8.57 -5.14
C ASP A 109 -26.45 -9.89 -4.48
N GLN A 110 -25.27 -10.39 -4.83
CA GLN A 110 -24.70 -11.55 -4.17
C GLN A 110 -24.01 -11.08 -2.89
N PRO A 111 -24.25 -11.74 -1.74
CA PRO A 111 -23.52 -11.43 -0.53
C PRO A 111 -22.02 -11.65 -0.78
N PHE A 112 -21.22 -10.83 -0.12
CA PHE A 112 -19.78 -10.83 -0.26
C PHE A 112 -19.16 -12.12 0.30
N THR A 113 -18.98 -13.13 -0.55
CA THR A 113 -18.34 -14.39 -0.18
C THR A 113 -16.87 -14.32 -0.53
N LYS A 114 -16.02 -14.05 0.48
CA LYS A 114 -14.59 -13.89 0.27
C LYS A 114 -13.81 -15.14 0.62
N LYS A 115 -12.82 -15.45 -0.21
CA LYS A 115 -11.67 -16.27 0.16
C LYS A 115 -10.51 -15.33 0.50
N ARG A 116 -9.89 -15.53 1.66
CA ARG A 116 -8.64 -14.85 2.05
C ARG A 116 -7.55 -15.25 1.04
N ASP A 117 -6.77 -14.29 0.59
CA ASP A 117 -5.59 -14.56 -0.23
C ASP A 117 -4.51 -15.24 0.65
N GLU A 118 -3.73 -16.17 0.07
CA GLU A 118 -2.71 -16.93 0.80
C GLU A 118 -1.45 -16.12 1.17
N LEU A 119 -1.30 -14.89 0.67
CA LEU A 119 -0.12 -14.05 0.91
C LEU A 119 -0.43 -12.95 1.93
N GLU A 120 0.25 -13.02 3.07
CA GLU A 120 0.22 -11.99 4.11
C GLU A 120 0.92 -10.72 3.60
N ASN A 121 0.27 -9.57 3.78
CA ASN A 121 0.85 -8.27 3.47
C ASN A 121 1.75 -7.76 4.62
N VAL A 122 2.57 -6.74 4.36
CA VAL A 122 3.51 -6.15 5.34
C VAL A 122 2.83 -5.81 6.66
N PHE A 123 1.64 -5.20 6.59
CA PHE A 123 0.90 -4.74 7.77
C PHE A 123 0.39 -5.91 8.61
N GLU A 124 -0.04 -7.01 7.97
CA GLU A 124 -0.43 -8.23 8.68
C GLU A 124 0.76 -8.88 9.38
N ILE A 125 1.91 -8.98 8.70
CA ILE A 125 3.14 -9.55 9.26
C ILE A 125 3.58 -8.74 10.48
N ASN A 126 3.63 -7.41 10.36
CA ASN A 126 4.09 -6.54 11.45
C ASN A 126 3.10 -6.48 12.61
N ALA A 127 1.80 -6.41 12.34
CA ALA A 127 0.77 -6.39 13.38
C ALA A 127 0.70 -7.72 14.14
N ALA A 128 0.94 -8.87 13.48
CA ALA A 128 1.04 -10.16 14.14
C ALA A 128 2.22 -10.25 15.13
N LEU A 129 3.24 -9.42 14.92
CA LEU A 129 4.40 -9.27 15.80
C LEU A 129 4.26 -8.12 16.80
N GLU A 130 3.12 -7.42 16.81
CA GLU A 130 2.84 -6.23 17.62
C GLU A 130 3.87 -5.09 17.39
N LEU A 131 4.47 -5.04 16.20
CA LEU A 131 5.51 -4.05 15.84
C LEU A 131 4.94 -2.67 15.53
N ASP A 132 3.65 -2.60 15.25
CA ASP A 132 2.91 -1.36 15.02
C ASP A 132 2.86 -0.44 16.27
N GLU A 133 3.22 -0.94 17.46
CA GLU A 133 3.44 -0.13 18.66
C GLU A 133 4.66 0.81 18.55
N VAL A 134 5.60 0.49 17.66
CA VAL A 134 6.91 1.15 17.55
C VAL A 134 7.11 1.81 16.19
N PHE A 135 6.47 1.28 15.15
CA PHE A 135 6.53 1.80 13.80
C PHE A 135 5.29 2.63 13.45
N TRP A 136 5.53 3.78 12.83
CA TRP A 136 4.47 4.62 12.32
C TRP A 136 3.81 3.95 11.11
N GLU A 137 2.49 4.00 11.02
CA GLU A 137 1.75 3.33 9.93
C GLU A 137 2.16 1.84 9.76
N GLY A 138 2.52 1.17 10.86
CA GLY A 138 2.81 -0.26 10.90
C GLY A 138 4.20 -0.70 10.44
N ASP A 139 4.91 0.06 9.59
CA ASP A 139 6.21 -0.34 9.02
C ASP A 139 7.24 0.78 8.84
N GLN A 140 6.89 2.04 9.13
CA GLN A 140 7.80 3.17 8.98
C GLN A 140 8.62 3.40 10.25
N ASP A 141 9.94 3.22 10.14
CA ASP A 141 10.91 3.50 11.22
C ASP A 141 11.24 5.01 11.27
N MET A 142 10.34 5.77 11.88
CA MET A 142 10.39 7.23 11.91
C MET A 142 11.27 7.78 13.05
N SER A 143 12.15 8.74 12.75
CA SER A 143 12.91 9.46 13.78
C SER A 143 11.98 10.22 14.73
N THR A 144 12.48 10.55 15.93
CA THR A 144 11.70 11.32 16.91
C THR A 144 11.33 12.71 16.37
N GLU A 145 12.21 13.34 15.60
CA GLU A 145 11.99 14.62 14.93
C GLU A 145 10.88 14.52 13.88
N GLN A 146 10.89 13.44 13.08
CA GLN A 146 9.84 13.19 12.10
C GLN A 146 8.49 12.96 12.77
N LEU A 147 8.45 12.22 13.87
CA LEU A 147 7.24 12.04 14.66
C LEU A 147 6.76 13.37 15.25
N LYS A 148 7.63 14.16 15.88
CA LYS A 148 7.25 15.48 16.43
C LYS A 148 6.63 16.38 15.37
N GLU A 149 7.16 16.36 14.14
CA GLU A 149 6.55 17.06 13.01
C GLU A 149 5.14 16.54 12.69
N ILE A 150 4.97 15.21 12.59
CA ILE A 150 3.67 14.58 12.34
C ILE A 150 2.65 14.93 13.42
N PHE A 151 3.08 14.93 14.69
CA PHE A 151 2.23 15.27 15.83
C PHE A 151 2.03 16.80 16.00
N GLY A 152 2.70 17.64 15.22
CA GLY A 152 2.62 19.10 15.33
C GLY A 152 3.18 19.64 16.65
N LEU A 153 4.24 19.02 17.18
CA LEU A 153 4.83 19.32 18.50
C LEU A 153 6.08 20.21 18.43
N GLU A 154 6.42 20.73 17.25
CA GLU A 154 7.53 21.67 17.03
C GLU A 154 7.01 23.03 16.55
N GLY A 155 7.19 24.07 17.37
CA GLY A 155 6.92 25.48 17.03
C GLY A 155 5.61 26.02 17.61
N THR A 156 5.62 27.27 18.09
CA THR A 156 4.42 28.04 18.44
C THR A 156 3.48 28.13 17.23
N ASP A 157 2.17 28.10 17.48
CA ASP A 157 1.04 28.01 16.52
C ASP A 157 0.95 29.06 15.37
N ASP A 158 2.04 29.74 14.99
CA ASP A 158 2.04 30.89 14.06
C ASP A 158 3.03 30.81 12.87
N ASP A 159 3.61 29.65 12.51
CA ASP A 159 4.41 29.52 11.27
C ASP A 159 3.72 28.65 10.19
N PRO A 160 3.16 29.25 9.13
CA PRO A 160 2.46 28.54 8.06
C PRO A 160 3.38 27.88 7.02
N THR A 161 4.69 27.72 7.26
CA THR A 161 5.64 27.31 6.21
C THR A 161 6.09 25.84 6.19
N ARG A 162 5.48 24.93 6.98
CA ARG A 162 5.89 23.50 6.95
C ARG A 162 5.42 22.74 5.70
N ALA A 163 6.33 21.95 5.12
CA ALA A 163 6.23 21.37 3.77
C ALA A 163 5.76 19.90 3.71
N LYS A 164 5.61 19.41 2.47
CA LYS A 164 4.50 18.64 1.91
C LYS A 164 4.82 17.17 1.56
N ARG A 165 4.06 16.13 1.96
CA ARG A 165 4.37 14.69 1.73
C ARG A 165 3.27 13.63 1.43
N GLN A 166 3.22 13.13 0.18
CA GLN A 166 3.25 11.67 -0.12
C GLN A 166 4.71 11.20 -0.39
N THR A 167 5.62 12.16 -0.59
CA THR A 167 7.08 11.98 -0.55
C THR A 167 7.74 12.94 0.43
N MET A 168 8.89 12.60 0.99
CA MET A 168 9.53 13.36 2.06
C MET A 168 10.07 14.72 1.63
N VAL A 169 9.28 15.78 1.82
CA VAL A 169 9.71 17.18 1.69
C VAL A 169 9.50 17.89 3.04
N ASP A 170 10.33 17.62 4.05
CA ASP A 170 10.40 18.37 5.34
C ASP A 170 11.29 19.60 5.21
N ALA A 171 11.42 20.31 6.34
CA ALA A 171 12.49 21.26 6.62
C ALA A 171 13.91 20.73 6.32
N GLN A 172 14.13 19.40 6.27
CA GLN A 172 15.43 18.83 5.91
C GLN A 172 15.60 18.60 4.40
N TYR A 173 14.55 18.70 3.59
CA TYR A 173 14.67 18.52 2.14
C TYR A 173 15.55 19.60 1.49
N PRO A 174 16.47 19.25 0.57
CA PRO A 174 16.71 17.92 -0.01
C PRO A 174 17.81 17.09 0.70
N THR A 175 18.29 17.49 1.88
CA THR A 175 19.42 16.84 2.58
C THR A 175 19.14 15.40 3.04
N ASN A 176 17.88 15.06 3.21
CA ASN A 176 17.35 13.72 3.50
C ASN A 176 17.02 12.91 2.23
N THR A 177 17.55 13.30 1.06
CA THR A 177 17.51 12.49 -0.16
C THR A 177 18.89 11.92 -0.49
N TRP A 178 18.91 10.78 -1.20
CA TRP A 178 20.13 10.08 -1.60
C TRP A 178 20.81 10.71 -2.84
N THR A 179 21.25 11.96 -2.72
CA THR A 179 21.80 12.74 -3.86
C THR A 179 23.11 12.18 -4.45
N GLN A 180 23.91 11.47 -3.65
CA GLN A 180 25.19 10.88 -4.07
C GLN A 180 25.09 9.40 -4.46
N GLY A 181 23.87 8.88 -4.60
CA GLY A 181 23.61 7.44 -4.71
C GLY A 181 23.42 6.78 -3.35
N VAL A 182 22.97 5.52 -3.40
CA VAL A 182 22.55 4.72 -2.25
C VAL A 182 23.56 3.59 -2.04
N PRO A 183 24.57 3.76 -1.16
CA PRO A 183 25.42 2.63 -0.78
C PRO A 183 24.59 1.64 0.04
N TYR A 184 24.74 0.34 -0.24
CA TYR A 184 24.03 -0.70 0.50
C TYR A 184 24.87 -1.97 0.71
N TYR A 185 24.52 -2.78 1.70
CA TYR A 185 25.07 -4.13 1.85
C TYR A 185 24.03 -5.11 2.39
N PHE A 186 24.31 -6.40 2.21
CA PHE A 186 23.53 -7.49 2.79
C PHE A 186 24.19 -7.93 4.07
N ASP A 187 23.43 -7.89 5.15
CA ASP A 187 23.84 -8.49 6.40
C ASP A 187 23.87 -10.03 6.26
N PRO A 188 24.85 -10.74 6.87
CA PRO A 188 24.91 -12.20 6.79
C PRO A 188 23.65 -12.93 7.30
N SER A 189 22.82 -12.28 8.13
CA SER A 189 21.55 -12.83 8.59
C SER A 189 20.48 -12.94 7.48
N LEU A 190 20.61 -12.19 6.38
CA LEU A 190 19.58 -12.17 5.34
C LEU A 190 19.70 -13.42 4.43
N PRO A 191 18.66 -14.27 4.34
CA PRO A 191 18.72 -15.48 3.55
C PRO A 191 18.71 -15.18 2.04
N ALA A 192 19.21 -16.14 1.26
CA ALA A 192 19.43 -15.99 -0.18
C ALA A 192 18.17 -15.61 -0.98
N ASN A 193 16.99 -16.11 -0.59
CA ASN A 193 15.73 -15.77 -1.24
C ASN A 193 15.37 -14.29 -1.05
N ARG A 194 15.56 -13.72 0.15
CA ARG A 194 15.35 -12.29 0.42
C ARG A 194 16.40 -11.41 -0.25
N VAL A 195 17.65 -11.88 -0.31
CA VAL A 195 18.72 -11.21 -1.10
C VAL A 195 18.28 -11.09 -2.57
N ALA A 196 17.76 -12.16 -3.18
CA ALA A 196 17.29 -12.13 -4.56
C ALA A 196 16.09 -11.17 -4.76
N SER A 197 15.18 -11.10 -3.79
CA SER A 197 14.05 -10.16 -3.81
C SER A 197 14.51 -8.70 -3.73
N VAL A 198 15.47 -8.39 -2.86
CA VAL A 198 16.09 -7.05 -2.79
C VAL A 198 16.82 -6.70 -4.09
N GLN A 199 17.59 -7.63 -4.65
CA GLN A 199 18.27 -7.42 -5.93
C GLN A 199 17.28 -7.14 -7.08
N THR A 200 16.15 -7.84 -7.09
CA THR A 200 15.07 -7.60 -8.06
C THR A 200 14.47 -6.20 -7.88
N ALA A 201 14.19 -5.79 -6.65
CA ALA A 201 13.67 -4.46 -6.33
C ALA A 201 14.66 -3.33 -6.68
N ILE A 202 15.95 -3.48 -6.35
CA ILE A 202 17.01 -2.54 -6.72
C ILE A 202 17.12 -2.42 -8.25
N THR A 203 17.11 -3.56 -8.96
CA THR A 203 17.15 -3.57 -10.42
C THR A 203 15.97 -2.80 -11.02
N PHE A 204 14.77 -3.00 -10.48
CA PHE A 204 13.59 -2.26 -10.89
C PHE A 204 13.73 -0.75 -10.68
N TRP A 205 14.12 -0.31 -9.48
CA TRP A 205 14.27 1.12 -9.18
C TRP A 205 15.35 1.77 -10.04
N GLN A 206 16.49 1.10 -10.26
CA GLN A 206 17.55 1.63 -11.13
C GLN A 206 17.13 1.70 -12.59
N ALA A 207 16.38 0.70 -13.09
CA ALA A 207 15.91 0.67 -14.47
C ALA A 207 14.88 1.76 -14.77
N ASN A 208 14.09 2.16 -13.75
CA ASN A 208 12.98 3.09 -13.91
C ASN A 208 13.25 4.50 -13.38
N THR A 209 14.38 4.71 -12.70
CA THR A 209 14.70 6.01 -12.11
C THR A 209 16.15 6.40 -12.34
N CYS A 210 16.49 7.62 -11.95
CA CYS A 210 17.86 8.10 -11.93
C CYS A 210 18.66 7.71 -10.67
N VAL A 211 18.00 7.10 -9.67
CA VAL A 211 18.61 6.68 -8.39
C VAL A 211 19.52 5.47 -8.63
N ARG A 212 20.71 5.47 -8.01
CA ARG A 212 21.72 4.43 -8.20
C ARG A 212 22.10 3.80 -6.88
N PHE A 213 22.15 2.47 -6.87
CA PHE A 213 22.52 1.68 -5.72
C PHE A 213 23.91 1.11 -5.94
N THR A 214 24.75 1.15 -4.91
CA THR A 214 26.12 0.62 -4.99
C THR A 214 26.32 -0.37 -3.84
N GLN A 215 26.49 -1.64 -4.18
CA GLN A 215 26.76 -2.67 -3.19
C GLN A 215 28.17 -2.48 -2.63
N VAL A 216 28.30 -2.48 -1.31
CA VAL A 216 29.57 -2.49 -0.59
C VAL A 216 29.69 -3.76 0.25
N THR A 217 30.91 -4.13 0.63
CA THR A 217 31.18 -5.35 1.40
C THR A 217 30.91 -5.19 2.90
N SER A 218 30.96 -3.95 3.40
CA SER A 218 30.68 -3.59 4.78
C SER A 218 30.27 -2.11 4.84
N PRO A 219 29.70 -1.64 5.96
CA PRO A 219 29.47 -0.22 6.16
C PRO A 219 30.75 0.58 5.97
N THR A 220 31.88 0.15 6.54
CA THR A 220 33.17 0.87 6.50
C THR A 220 33.75 1.05 5.09
N ALA A 221 33.36 0.23 4.12
CA ALA A 221 33.87 0.32 2.75
C ALA A 221 33.31 1.49 1.92
N SER A 222 32.22 2.13 2.37
CA SER A 222 31.65 3.31 1.70
C SER A 222 32.13 4.61 2.35
N THR A 223 32.45 5.63 1.54
CA THR A 223 32.64 7.02 2.01
C THR A 223 31.32 7.76 2.20
N ILE A 224 30.25 7.31 1.53
CA ILE A 224 28.90 7.85 1.67
C ILE A 224 28.22 7.18 2.89
N LYS A 225 27.61 8.00 3.75
CA LYS A 225 26.90 7.57 4.97
C LYS A 225 25.51 8.19 5.07
N PRO A 226 24.55 7.52 5.73
CA PRO A 226 24.63 6.13 6.19
C PRO A 226 24.64 5.12 5.01
N VAL A 227 25.00 3.87 5.27
CA VAL A 227 24.88 2.75 4.31
C VAL A 227 23.59 1.98 4.59
N LEU A 228 22.75 1.74 3.58
CA LEU A 228 21.55 0.91 3.75
C LEU A 228 21.95 -0.54 4.07
N ARG A 229 21.46 -1.08 5.18
CA ARG A 229 21.65 -2.46 5.61
C ARG A 229 20.36 -3.24 5.42
N PHE A 230 20.37 -4.24 4.54
CA PHE A 230 19.28 -5.20 4.47
C PHE A 230 19.61 -6.42 5.34
N TYR A 231 18.73 -6.75 6.29
CA TYR A 231 18.99 -7.80 7.28
C TYR A 231 17.72 -8.54 7.69
N SER A 232 17.88 -9.69 8.34
CA SER A 232 16.77 -10.52 8.81
C SER A 232 16.27 -10.10 10.19
N GLY A 233 15.58 -8.96 10.27
CA GLY A 233 14.95 -8.48 11.50
C GLY A 233 13.54 -9.02 11.75
N SER A 234 12.81 -8.37 12.66
CA SER A 234 11.38 -8.62 12.89
C SER A 234 10.53 -7.77 11.95
N GLY A 235 9.60 -8.40 11.25
CA GLY A 235 8.71 -7.71 10.31
C GLY A 235 9.41 -7.15 9.07
N CYS A 236 8.64 -6.48 8.22
CA CYS A 236 9.12 -5.74 7.05
C CYS A 236 9.06 -4.25 7.38
N THR A 237 10.20 -3.57 7.48
CA THR A 237 10.22 -2.17 7.92
C THR A 237 11.36 -1.37 7.31
N SER A 238 11.15 -0.07 7.20
CA SER A 238 12.14 0.85 6.68
C SER A 238 11.98 2.26 7.23
N PRO A 239 13.07 3.01 7.44
CA PRO A 239 13.02 4.44 7.63
C PRO A 239 12.50 5.12 6.37
N VAL A 240 11.79 6.24 6.55
CA VAL A 240 11.39 7.06 5.41
C VAL A 240 12.54 8.03 5.10
N GLY A 241 13.01 8.06 3.85
CA GLY A 241 14.09 8.93 3.38
C GLY A 241 15.49 8.55 3.89
N ARG A 242 16.48 9.39 3.57
CA ARG A 242 17.87 9.25 4.06
C ARG A 242 18.01 9.94 5.41
N SER A 243 18.52 9.21 6.40
CA SER A 243 18.86 9.80 7.70
C SER A 243 19.90 10.90 7.55
N THR A 244 19.62 12.03 8.19
CA THR A 244 20.49 13.21 8.27
C THR A 244 21.39 13.22 9.49
N ASN A 245 21.28 12.19 10.37
CA ASN A 245 22.14 12.04 11.54
C ASN A 245 23.62 11.89 11.10
N PRO A 246 24.51 12.82 11.45
CA PRO A 246 25.91 12.79 11.01
C PRO A 246 26.72 11.63 11.60
N SER A 247 26.23 11.01 12.68
CA SER A 247 26.85 9.84 13.32
C SER A 247 26.33 8.50 12.78
N ALA A 248 25.29 8.51 11.93
CA ALA A 248 24.73 7.27 11.40
C ALA A 248 25.70 6.59 10.43
N VAL A 249 26.12 5.38 10.77
CA VAL A 249 26.99 4.55 9.94
C VAL A 249 26.17 3.70 8.98
N THR A 250 25.06 3.14 9.46
CA THR A 250 24.07 2.39 8.68
C THR A 250 22.66 2.95 8.86
N GLN A 251 21.78 2.58 7.94
CA GLN A 251 20.34 2.78 8.03
C GLN A 251 19.67 1.44 7.70
N ASP A 252 18.92 0.89 8.65
CA ASP A 252 18.45 -0.49 8.59
C ASP A 252 17.14 -0.64 7.83
N VAL A 253 17.06 -1.68 7.00
CA VAL A 253 15.83 -2.15 6.35
C VAL A 253 15.60 -3.58 6.79
N SER A 254 14.56 -3.81 7.59
CA SER A 254 14.19 -5.13 8.07
C SER A 254 13.39 -5.84 7.00
N LEU A 255 13.81 -7.05 6.64
CA LEU A 255 13.00 -7.97 5.85
C LEU A 255 12.95 -9.27 6.63
N GLY A 256 12.01 -9.43 7.55
CA GLY A 256 11.83 -10.64 8.35
C GLY A 256 11.18 -11.81 7.60
N THR A 257 10.74 -12.83 8.35
CA THR A 257 9.93 -13.93 7.81
C THR A 257 8.64 -13.40 7.18
N GLY A 258 8.31 -13.84 5.96
CA GLY A 258 7.14 -13.38 5.22
C GLY A 258 7.42 -12.20 4.27
N CYS A 259 8.53 -11.49 4.46
CA CYS A 259 8.94 -10.35 3.62
C CYS A 259 9.71 -10.78 2.36
N ASP A 260 9.44 -11.98 1.86
CA ASP A 260 10.25 -12.63 0.83
C ASP A 260 9.90 -12.18 -0.60
N GLN A 261 8.85 -11.38 -0.77
CA GLN A 261 8.39 -10.96 -2.09
C GLN A 261 9.19 -9.75 -2.62
N PRO A 262 9.55 -9.72 -3.93
CA PRO A 262 10.19 -8.54 -4.54
C PRO A 262 9.40 -7.24 -4.38
N GLY A 263 8.07 -7.32 -4.40
CA GLY A 263 7.17 -6.19 -4.17
C GLY A 263 7.34 -5.60 -2.77
N THR A 264 7.46 -6.45 -1.75
CA THR A 264 7.75 -6.04 -0.36
C THR A 264 9.10 -5.35 -0.28
N ALA A 265 10.17 -5.95 -0.84
CA ALA A 265 11.48 -5.29 -0.87
C ALA A 265 11.44 -3.94 -1.62
N ALA A 266 10.65 -3.83 -2.70
CA ALA A 266 10.49 -2.58 -3.43
C ALA A 266 9.71 -1.52 -2.64
N HIS A 267 8.72 -1.93 -1.84
CA HIS A 267 8.00 -1.10 -0.89
C HIS A 267 8.95 -0.51 0.16
N GLU A 268 9.71 -1.37 0.86
CA GLU A 268 10.67 -0.91 1.87
C GLU A 268 11.76 -0.01 1.28
N ILE A 269 12.25 -0.31 0.07
CA ILE A 269 13.18 0.59 -0.62
C ILE A 269 12.50 1.93 -0.94
N GLY A 270 11.24 1.93 -1.36
CA GLY A 270 10.53 3.17 -1.66
C GLY A 270 10.34 4.04 -0.41
N HIS A 271 10.12 3.47 0.77
CA HIS A 271 10.22 4.19 2.04
C HIS A 271 11.59 4.82 2.22
N SER A 272 12.68 4.05 2.11
CA SER A 272 14.04 4.57 2.19
C SER A 272 14.35 5.67 1.16
N LEU A 273 13.66 5.67 0.01
CA LEU A 273 13.75 6.74 -1.00
C LEU A 273 12.89 7.97 -0.67
N GLY A 274 11.99 7.87 0.30
CA GLY A 274 11.20 8.98 0.84
C GLY A 274 9.70 8.86 0.63
N MET A 275 9.17 7.73 0.18
CA MET A 275 7.73 7.57 -0.03
C MET A 275 6.99 7.29 1.28
N TYR A 276 5.84 7.92 1.47
CA TYR A 276 4.87 7.56 2.50
C TYR A 276 3.75 6.73 1.89
N HIS A 277 2.88 6.20 2.74
CA HIS A 277 1.71 5.48 2.27
C HIS A 277 0.70 6.36 1.51
N GLY A 278 0.03 5.74 0.54
CA GLY A 278 -0.98 6.38 -0.29
C GLY A 278 -2.28 6.69 0.46
N GLN A 279 -2.72 5.82 1.37
CA GLN A 279 -4.00 5.98 2.09
C GLN A 279 -3.98 7.11 3.14
N THR A 280 -2.80 7.64 3.47
CA THR A 280 -2.64 8.79 4.37
C THR A 280 -2.50 10.10 3.60
N ARG A 281 -2.71 10.10 2.27
CA ARG A 281 -2.77 11.35 1.50
C ARG A 281 -3.85 12.30 2.02
N TYR A 282 -3.58 13.60 1.96
CA TYR A 282 -4.55 14.64 2.36
C TYR A 282 -5.86 14.61 1.57
N ASP A 283 -5.80 14.19 0.30
CA ASP A 283 -6.94 14.12 -0.62
C ASP A 283 -7.63 12.75 -0.62
N ARG A 284 -7.18 11.79 0.20
CA ARG A 284 -7.66 10.40 0.17
C ARG A 284 -9.16 10.26 0.42
N ASP A 285 -9.76 11.16 1.22
CA ASP A 285 -11.20 11.15 1.53
C ASP A 285 -12.09 11.40 0.30
N SER A 286 -11.53 11.90 -0.81
CA SER A 286 -12.24 11.99 -2.10
C SER A 286 -12.27 10.66 -2.87
N TYR A 287 -11.56 9.63 -2.38
CA TYR A 287 -11.33 8.37 -3.07
C TYR A 287 -11.70 7.14 -2.23
N VAL A 288 -11.43 7.18 -0.92
CA VAL A 288 -11.71 6.08 0.02
C VAL A 288 -12.38 6.60 1.29
N SER A 289 -13.17 5.74 1.91
CA SER A 289 -13.75 5.91 3.23
C SER A 289 -13.12 4.91 4.20
N ILE A 290 -12.71 5.40 5.37
CA ILE A 290 -12.11 4.57 6.42
C ILE A 290 -13.20 4.04 7.34
N LYS A 291 -13.29 2.72 7.50
CA LYS A 291 -14.30 2.04 8.32
C LYS A 291 -13.81 1.90 9.75
N THR A 292 -13.91 2.99 10.51
CA THR A 292 -13.50 3.07 11.92
C THR A 292 -14.13 1.99 12.78
N SER A 293 -15.37 1.59 12.45
CA SER A 293 -16.11 0.51 13.13
C SER A 293 -15.46 -0.87 13.03
N ASN A 294 -14.57 -1.09 12.06
CA ASN A 294 -13.86 -2.35 11.86
C ASN A 294 -12.34 -2.22 12.07
N ILE A 295 -11.85 -1.08 12.55
CA ILE A 295 -10.43 -0.87 12.87
C ILE A 295 -10.25 -0.98 14.38
N GLN A 296 -9.19 -1.65 14.82
CA GLN A 296 -8.83 -1.71 16.22
C GLN A 296 -8.68 -0.28 16.79
N PRO A 297 -9.40 0.11 17.87
CA PRO A 297 -9.47 1.50 18.31
C PRO A 297 -8.11 2.16 18.60
N ASP A 298 -7.16 1.38 19.11
CA ASP A 298 -5.82 1.85 19.42
C ASP A 298 -4.91 1.96 18.18
N LYS A 299 -5.38 1.54 17.00
CA LYS A 299 -4.65 1.55 15.70
C LYS A 299 -5.20 2.58 14.70
N LEU A 300 -6.22 3.36 15.07
CA LEU A 300 -6.84 4.36 14.19
C LEU A 300 -5.83 5.38 13.66
N TYR A 301 -4.80 5.71 14.45
CA TYR A 301 -3.77 6.66 14.05
C TYR A 301 -3.00 6.28 12.77
N ASN A 302 -2.93 4.98 12.42
CA ASN A 302 -2.32 4.51 11.17
C ASN A 302 -3.10 4.94 9.91
N PHE A 303 -4.32 5.44 10.08
CA PHE A 303 -5.16 5.96 9.00
C PHE A 303 -5.27 7.49 9.02
N ASN A 304 -4.46 8.18 9.82
CA ASN A 304 -4.46 9.63 9.87
C ASN A 304 -4.03 10.21 8.54
N LYS A 305 -4.79 11.18 8.04
CA LYS A 305 -4.37 11.93 6.85
C LYS A 305 -3.21 12.84 7.21
N ALA A 306 -2.25 12.93 6.31
CA ALA A 306 -1.35 14.04 6.24
C ALA A 306 -2.14 15.34 5.99
N ASN A 307 -1.66 16.45 6.55
CA ASN A 307 -2.26 17.76 6.32
C ASN A 307 -2.06 18.19 4.86
N SER A 308 -3.03 18.88 4.26
CA SER A 308 -2.94 19.39 2.88
C SER A 308 -1.83 20.43 2.70
N SER A 309 -1.48 21.18 3.75
CA SER A 309 -0.28 22.04 3.76
C SER A 309 1.01 21.23 3.80
N THR A 310 0.94 19.99 4.29
CA THR A 310 2.06 19.09 4.51
C THR A 310 1.94 17.77 3.72
N ASN A 311 1.27 17.76 2.56
CA ASN A 311 1.18 16.62 1.63
C ASN A 311 1.44 17.02 0.13
N ASN A 312 2.48 16.49 -0.54
CA ASN A 312 2.78 16.75 -1.97
C ASN A 312 2.73 15.47 -2.79
N ASN A 313 1.78 15.44 -3.71
CA ASN A 313 1.58 14.35 -4.66
C ASN A 313 2.16 14.68 -6.04
N TYR A 314 2.86 15.82 -6.19
CA TYR A 314 3.39 16.35 -7.45
C TYR A 314 2.34 16.41 -8.59
N GLY A 315 1.08 16.68 -8.24
CA GLY A 315 -0.02 16.69 -9.20
C GLY A 315 -0.37 15.31 -9.78
N LEU A 316 0.07 14.23 -9.13
CA LEU A 316 -0.38 12.87 -9.43
C LEU A 316 -1.72 12.62 -8.73
N ARG A 317 -2.68 12.07 -9.48
CA ARG A 317 -3.93 11.57 -8.93
C ARG A 317 -3.68 10.42 -7.96
N TYR A 318 -4.68 10.14 -7.14
CA TYR A 318 -4.70 8.98 -6.27
C TYR A 318 -4.63 7.69 -7.11
N ASP A 319 -3.73 6.79 -6.73
CA ASP A 319 -3.56 5.49 -7.39
C ASP A 319 -3.78 4.38 -6.36
N PHE A 320 -4.93 3.73 -6.44
CA PHE A 320 -5.31 2.64 -5.54
C PHE A 320 -4.30 1.48 -5.60
N ARG A 321 -3.61 1.30 -6.73
CA ARG A 321 -2.63 0.23 -6.93
C ARG A 321 -1.19 0.65 -6.68
N SER A 322 -0.96 1.84 -6.11
CA SER A 322 0.38 2.18 -5.62
C SER A 322 0.91 1.05 -4.73
N ILE A 323 2.19 0.69 -4.87
CA ILE A 323 2.81 -0.28 -3.96
C ILE A 323 2.80 0.23 -2.51
N MET A 324 2.62 1.54 -2.31
CA MET A 324 2.51 2.20 -1.01
C MET A 324 1.07 2.31 -0.51
N HIS A 325 0.08 1.71 -1.18
CA HIS A 325 -1.29 1.75 -0.72
C HIS A 325 -1.61 0.51 0.14
N TYR A 326 -2.21 0.71 1.31
CA TYR A 326 -2.73 -0.39 2.12
C TYR A 326 -3.74 -1.27 1.37
N THR A 327 -3.82 -2.54 1.74
CA THR A 327 -4.95 -3.38 1.32
C THR A 327 -6.21 -2.96 2.09
N ALA A 328 -7.39 -3.17 1.51
CA ALA A 328 -8.60 -2.61 2.07
C ALA A 328 -9.29 -3.45 3.18
N LEU A 329 -8.87 -4.70 3.42
CA LEU A 329 -9.54 -5.63 4.37
C LEU A 329 -8.79 -5.67 5.70
N ASN A 330 -7.53 -6.06 5.64
CA ASN A 330 -6.87 -6.68 6.78
C ASN A 330 -6.04 -5.70 7.60
N ALA A 331 -5.74 -4.52 7.05
CA ALA A 331 -4.95 -3.51 7.74
C ALA A 331 -5.64 -3.12 9.05
N PHE A 332 -5.13 -3.63 10.17
CA PHE A 332 -5.59 -3.39 11.55
C PHE A 332 -7.06 -3.73 11.82
N ALA A 333 -7.61 -4.71 11.11
CA ALA A 333 -9.03 -5.07 11.19
C ALA A 333 -9.40 -5.75 12.51
N ILE A 334 -10.64 -5.53 12.97
CA ILE A 334 -11.29 -6.32 14.03
C ILE A 334 -11.84 -7.61 13.42
N ASN A 335 -12.60 -7.49 12.32
CA ASN A 335 -13.09 -8.60 11.53
C ASN A 335 -12.34 -8.65 10.19
N GLN A 336 -11.48 -9.67 10.02
CA GLN A 336 -10.67 -9.88 8.82
C GLN A 336 -11.50 -10.19 7.55
N SER A 337 -12.81 -10.44 7.68
CA SER A 337 -13.71 -10.64 6.54
C SER A 337 -14.41 -9.34 6.09
N ALA A 338 -14.26 -8.24 6.83
CA ALA A 338 -14.87 -6.94 6.55
C ALA A 338 -13.81 -5.88 6.22
N PRO A 339 -14.10 -4.91 5.33
CA PRO A 339 -13.12 -3.89 4.95
C PRO A 339 -12.81 -2.93 6.10
N THR A 340 -11.57 -2.50 6.19
CA THR A 340 -11.15 -1.30 6.95
C THR A 340 -11.13 -0.05 6.07
N MET A 341 -11.12 -0.22 4.75
CA MET A 341 -11.28 0.86 3.77
C MET A 341 -12.23 0.45 2.65
N GLU A 342 -13.11 1.37 2.26
CA GLU A 342 -13.98 1.21 1.09
C GLU A 342 -13.69 2.29 0.07
N ALA A 343 -13.56 1.94 -1.21
CA ALA A 343 -13.44 2.93 -2.27
C ALA A 343 -14.80 3.59 -2.54
N PHE A 344 -14.79 4.91 -2.76
CA PHE A 344 -15.98 5.62 -3.21
C PHE A 344 -16.48 5.04 -4.52
N ASP A 345 -15.61 4.84 -5.50
CA ASP A 345 -15.96 4.08 -6.70
C ASP A 345 -15.81 2.57 -6.42
N ILE A 346 -16.92 1.84 -6.45
CA ILE A 346 -16.91 0.39 -6.19
C ILE A 346 -15.95 -0.39 -7.09
N LEU A 347 -15.69 0.07 -8.32
CA LEU A 347 -14.75 -0.60 -9.23
C LEU A 347 -13.28 -0.46 -8.78
N ALA A 348 -12.97 0.45 -7.86
CA ALA A 348 -11.64 0.59 -7.28
C ALA A 348 -11.42 -0.33 -6.07
N GLN A 349 -12.45 -0.99 -5.53
CA GLN A 349 -12.35 -1.73 -4.27
C GLN A 349 -11.24 -2.80 -4.29
N TYR A 350 -11.14 -3.57 -5.37
CA TYR A 350 -10.15 -4.63 -5.55
C TYR A 350 -8.82 -4.15 -6.14
N SER A 351 -8.68 -2.84 -6.32
CA SER A 351 -7.45 -2.20 -6.80
C SER A 351 -6.50 -1.89 -5.64
N MET A 352 -7.03 -1.72 -4.42
CA MET A 352 -6.28 -1.22 -3.26
C MET A 352 -5.14 -2.15 -2.82
N GLY A 353 -3.90 -1.70 -2.95
CA GLY A 353 -2.72 -2.45 -2.50
C GLY A 353 -2.43 -3.70 -3.34
N ALA A 354 -2.98 -3.80 -4.55
CA ALA A 354 -2.94 -5.00 -5.38
C ALA A 354 -1.70 -5.11 -6.30
N SER A 355 -0.71 -4.24 -6.16
CA SER A 355 0.46 -4.25 -7.05
C SER A 355 1.57 -5.18 -6.56
N ARG A 356 2.25 -5.82 -7.53
CA ARG A 356 3.38 -6.72 -7.27
C ARG A 356 4.73 -6.02 -7.32
N MET A 357 4.79 -4.85 -7.93
CA MET A 357 5.95 -3.97 -8.08
C MET A 357 5.46 -2.51 -8.09
N PRO A 358 6.32 -1.50 -7.89
CA PRO A 358 5.91 -0.11 -8.00
C PRO A 358 5.27 0.18 -9.37
N VAL A 359 4.18 0.93 -9.38
CA VAL A 359 3.43 1.25 -10.60
C VAL A 359 3.94 2.54 -11.25
N PHE A 360 3.40 2.93 -12.39
CA PHE A 360 3.87 4.11 -13.12
C PHE A 360 3.83 5.40 -12.29
N THR A 361 2.81 5.57 -11.44
CA THR A 361 2.70 6.73 -10.55
C THR A 361 3.77 6.71 -9.47
N ASP A 362 4.13 5.55 -8.90
CA ASP A 362 5.24 5.42 -7.94
C ASP A 362 6.59 5.79 -8.59
N ILE A 363 6.83 5.31 -9.82
CA ILE A 363 8.02 5.66 -10.60
C ILE A 363 8.08 7.17 -10.86
N THR A 364 6.96 7.75 -11.30
CA THR A 364 6.86 9.18 -11.61
C THR A 364 7.07 10.03 -10.37
N LEU A 365 6.54 9.57 -9.24
CA LEU A 365 6.67 10.22 -7.93
C LEU A 365 8.16 10.30 -7.54
N ILE A 366 8.90 9.20 -7.57
CA ILE A 366 10.34 9.17 -7.26
C ILE A 366 11.15 9.99 -8.28
N ASN A 367 10.87 9.85 -9.58
CA ASN A 367 11.59 10.61 -10.60
C ASN A 367 11.39 12.12 -10.46
N THR A 368 10.20 12.56 -10.06
CA THR A 368 9.93 13.97 -9.78
C THR A 368 10.65 14.41 -8.49
N HIS A 369 10.57 13.58 -7.45
CA HIS A 369 11.17 13.85 -6.14
C HIS A 369 12.70 14.04 -6.20
N TYR A 370 13.38 13.18 -6.98
CA TYR A 370 14.83 13.21 -7.20
C TYR A 370 15.24 14.05 -8.42
N LYS A 371 14.31 14.79 -9.03
CA LYS A 371 14.54 15.62 -10.22
C LYS A 371 15.20 14.86 -11.38
N CYS A 372 14.86 13.58 -11.52
CA CYS A 372 15.42 12.71 -12.55
C CYS A 372 15.10 13.20 -13.97
N TYR A 373 13.95 13.84 -14.16
CA TYR A 373 13.53 14.36 -15.46
C TYR A 373 14.37 15.56 -15.95
N ASP A 374 15.10 16.24 -15.06
CA ASP A 374 16.02 17.32 -15.43
C ASP A 374 17.14 16.80 -16.34
N ARG A 375 17.51 15.51 -16.23
CA ARG A 375 18.47 14.85 -17.14
C ARG A 375 18.01 14.84 -18.60
N CYS A 376 16.70 14.94 -18.82
CA CYS A 376 16.08 14.96 -20.14
C CYS A 376 15.51 16.34 -20.49
N ALA A 377 15.89 17.41 -19.79
CA ALA A 377 15.37 18.76 -20.02
C ALA A 377 15.62 19.26 -21.46
N SER A 378 16.73 18.85 -22.08
CA SER A 378 17.05 19.17 -23.48
C SER A 378 16.55 18.14 -24.48
N ALA A 379 15.86 17.08 -24.03
CA ALA A 379 15.34 16.06 -24.92
C ALA A 379 14.07 16.57 -25.62
N GLY A 380 14.02 16.44 -26.95
CA GLY A 380 12.82 16.77 -27.75
C GLY A 380 11.75 15.67 -27.74
N THR A 381 11.88 14.67 -26.87
CA THR A 381 11.01 13.50 -26.82
C THR A 381 9.62 13.88 -26.31
N THR A 382 8.61 13.64 -27.15
CA THR A 382 7.21 13.85 -26.78
C THR A 382 6.64 12.53 -26.27
N CYS A 383 6.06 12.56 -25.07
CA CYS A 383 5.41 11.38 -24.48
C CYS A 383 3.90 11.58 -24.42
N TRP A 384 3.16 10.65 -25.00
CA TRP A 384 1.71 10.63 -25.06
C TRP A 384 1.10 9.88 -23.87
N ASN A 385 -0.22 10.02 -23.70
CA ASN A 385 -1.01 9.28 -22.69
C ASN A 385 -0.47 9.42 -21.26
N GLY A 386 0.14 10.56 -20.92
CA GLY A 386 0.70 10.81 -19.59
C GLY A 386 2.09 10.20 -19.36
N GLY A 387 2.69 9.59 -20.38
CA GLY A 387 4.07 9.10 -20.33
C GLY A 387 5.08 10.20 -19.99
N LYS A 388 6.27 9.78 -19.56
CA LYS A 388 7.36 10.67 -19.17
C LYS A 388 8.67 10.24 -19.82
N PRO A 389 9.59 11.17 -20.18
CA PRO A 389 10.89 10.79 -20.72
C PRO A 389 11.63 9.86 -19.75
N ASN A 390 12.24 8.79 -20.27
CA ASN A 390 13.00 7.87 -19.45
C ASN A 390 14.33 8.52 -19.01
N PRO A 391 14.58 8.71 -17.70
CA PRO A 391 15.81 9.37 -17.23
C PRO A 391 17.10 8.58 -17.51
N ASN A 392 16.98 7.32 -17.92
CA ASN A 392 18.10 6.45 -18.31
C ASN A 392 18.33 6.42 -19.83
N ASN A 393 17.34 6.84 -20.61
CA ASN A 393 17.44 6.97 -22.06
C ASN A 393 16.40 8.00 -22.52
N CYS A 394 16.82 9.26 -22.63
CA CYS A 394 15.92 10.36 -22.92
C CYS A 394 15.24 10.29 -24.29
N ALA A 395 15.66 9.39 -25.19
CA ALA A 395 15.04 9.19 -26.50
C ALA A 395 13.76 8.33 -26.46
N VAL A 396 13.46 7.69 -25.33
CA VAL A 396 12.27 6.84 -25.15
C VAL A 396 11.48 7.26 -23.91
N CYS A 397 10.18 7.07 -23.95
CA CYS A 397 9.27 7.34 -22.84
C CYS A 397 9.08 6.11 -21.96
N GLN A 398 8.89 6.37 -20.66
CA GLN A 398 8.25 5.43 -19.75
C GLN A 398 6.74 5.61 -19.90
N CYS A 399 6.04 4.49 -20.10
CA CYS A 399 4.61 4.50 -20.43
C CYS A 399 3.78 3.99 -19.25
N PRO A 400 2.61 4.60 -18.98
CA PRO A 400 1.61 3.99 -18.11
C PRO A 400 1.14 2.65 -18.69
N SER A 401 0.68 1.75 -17.82
CA SER A 401 0.15 0.44 -18.23
C SER A 401 -0.94 0.57 -19.29
N GLY A 402 -0.90 -0.33 -20.28
CA GLY A 402 -1.78 -0.31 -21.45
C GLY A 402 -1.23 0.49 -22.63
N PHE A 403 -0.11 1.19 -22.48
CA PHE A 403 0.56 1.93 -23.55
C PHE A 403 2.00 1.49 -23.74
N ALA A 404 2.51 1.62 -24.97
CA ALA A 404 3.85 1.22 -25.36
C ALA A 404 4.38 2.07 -26.53
N GLY A 405 5.54 1.67 -27.07
CA GLY A 405 6.28 2.42 -28.08
C GLY A 405 7.26 3.41 -27.44
N ASN A 406 8.08 4.04 -28.28
CA ASN A 406 9.08 5.00 -27.80
C ASN A 406 8.46 6.29 -27.24
N ASP A 407 7.20 6.56 -27.56
CA ASP A 407 6.48 7.79 -27.21
C ASP A 407 5.17 7.52 -26.44
N CYS A 408 4.87 6.26 -26.09
CA CYS A 408 3.63 5.85 -25.44
C CYS A 408 2.34 6.08 -26.25
N ALA A 409 2.44 6.29 -27.58
CA ALA A 409 1.27 6.46 -28.44
C ALA A 409 0.61 5.12 -28.82
N LEU A 410 1.37 4.02 -28.77
CA LEU A 410 0.89 2.70 -29.15
C LEU A 410 0.22 2.00 -27.97
N LEU A 411 -0.64 1.03 -28.26
CA LEU A 411 -1.14 0.13 -27.23
C LEU A 411 -0.09 -0.89 -26.85
N GLU A 412 -0.10 -1.27 -25.58
CA GLU A 412 0.77 -2.32 -25.07
C GLU A 412 0.46 -3.65 -25.78
N PRO A 413 1.45 -4.28 -26.44
CA PRO A 413 1.24 -5.52 -27.19
C PRO A 413 0.93 -6.68 -26.27
N ALA A 414 0.24 -7.68 -26.80
CA ALA A 414 -0.06 -8.89 -26.04
C ALA A 414 1.21 -9.65 -25.65
N LYS A 415 1.26 -10.14 -24.40
CA LYS A 415 2.39 -10.90 -23.85
C LYS A 415 1.88 -12.20 -23.25
N GLY A 416 2.57 -13.32 -23.48
CA GLY A 416 2.30 -14.59 -22.80
C GLY A 416 0.91 -15.19 -23.08
N VAL A 417 0.32 -14.93 -24.24
CA VAL A 417 -1.06 -15.31 -24.60
C VAL A 417 -1.12 -16.48 -25.57
N VAL A 418 -2.29 -17.12 -25.67
CA VAL A 418 -2.59 -18.13 -26.69
C VAL A 418 -3.22 -17.48 -27.92
N GLY A 419 -2.46 -17.39 -29.01
CA GLY A 419 -2.90 -16.75 -30.26
C GLY A 419 -2.74 -15.23 -30.23
N THR A 420 -3.66 -14.50 -30.87
CA THR A 420 -3.66 -13.03 -30.88
C THR A 420 -4.84 -12.48 -30.07
N CYS A 421 -4.63 -11.35 -29.42
CA CYS A 421 -5.64 -10.62 -28.66
C CYS A 421 -5.24 -9.13 -28.58
N GLY A 422 -6.18 -8.30 -28.11
CA GLY A 422 -6.01 -6.85 -28.07
C GLY A 422 -6.40 -6.16 -29.37
N GLY A 423 -6.39 -4.82 -29.36
CA GLY A 423 -6.64 -4.00 -30.54
C GLY A 423 -7.59 -2.83 -30.32
N LEU A 424 -7.83 -2.08 -31.40
CA LEU A 424 -8.75 -0.94 -31.42
C LEU A 424 -10.18 -1.40 -31.65
N LEU A 425 -11.11 -0.86 -30.87
CA LEU A 425 -12.54 -1.09 -30.98
C LEU A 425 -13.24 0.26 -31.15
N GLN A 426 -14.25 0.29 -32.02
CA GLN A 426 -15.02 1.49 -32.36
C GLN A 426 -16.44 1.35 -31.80
N PRO A 427 -16.77 1.95 -30.65
CA PRO A 427 -18.11 1.89 -30.08
C PRO A 427 -19.17 2.47 -31.01
N THR A 428 -20.32 1.80 -31.06
CA THR A 428 -21.53 2.30 -31.74
C THR A 428 -22.57 2.74 -30.70
N THR A 429 -23.66 3.37 -31.12
CA THR A 429 -24.72 3.82 -30.18
C THR A 429 -25.48 2.68 -29.52
N THR A 430 -25.32 1.45 -30.01
CA THR A 430 -25.92 0.23 -29.43
C THR A 430 -24.92 -0.51 -28.57
N TRP A 431 -25.40 -1.09 -27.46
CA TRP A 431 -24.60 -1.95 -26.60
C TRP A 431 -23.99 -3.10 -27.40
N THR A 432 -22.67 -3.24 -27.31
CA THR A 432 -21.88 -4.29 -27.96
C THR A 432 -21.02 -4.98 -26.91
N ASP A 433 -20.95 -6.31 -26.96
CA ASP A 433 -20.17 -7.09 -26.00
C ASP A 433 -18.79 -7.46 -26.57
N LEU A 434 -17.73 -7.12 -25.84
CA LEU A 434 -16.41 -7.71 -25.97
C LEU A 434 -16.37 -8.97 -25.11
N THR A 435 -16.33 -10.15 -25.72
CA THR A 435 -16.21 -11.44 -25.03
C THR A 435 -14.90 -12.12 -25.39
N ILE A 436 -14.10 -12.44 -24.38
CA ILE A 436 -12.82 -13.13 -24.51
C ILE A 436 -12.87 -14.43 -23.72
N SER A 437 -12.41 -15.52 -24.33
CA SER A 437 -12.29 -16.82 -23.66
C SER A 437 -11.01 -17.56 -24.06
N SER A 438 -10.29 -18.08 -23.07
CA SER A 438 -9.07 -18.89 -23.21
C SER A 438 -7.98 -18.25 -24.08
N LYS A 439 -7.83 -16.92 -23.99
CA LYS A 439 -6.79 -16.14 -24.70
C LYS A 439 -5.78 -15.51 -23.75
N VAL A 440 -6.26 -14.90 -22.67
CA VAL A 440 -5.43 -14.21 -21.68
C VAL A 440 -4.96 -15.22 -20.65
N GLY A 441 -3.83 -15.87 -20.89
CA GLY A 441 -3.32 -16.93 -20.03
C GLY A 441 -2.60 -18.01 -20.83
N SER A 442 -2.01 -18.96 -20.12
CA SER A 442 -1.31 -20.12 -20.68
C SER A 442 -1.95 -21.46 -20.30
N GLY A 443 -3.03 -21.44 -19.51
CA GLY A 443 -3.62 -22.64 -18.92
C GLY A 443 -2.80 -23.23 -17.76
N GLN A 444 -1.76 -22.55 -17.30
CA GLN A 444 -0.88 -22.94 -16.18
C GLN A 444 -0.63 -21.76 -15.24
N PHE A 445 -0.02 -22.01 -14.08
CA PHE A 445 0.51 -20.95 -13.24
C PHE A 445 1.81 -20.40 -13.84
N VAL A 446 1.96 -19.08 -13.85
CA VAL A 446 3.17 -18.39 -14.31
C VAL A 446 3.66 -17.39 -13.26
N ALA A 447 4.98 -17.25 -13.15
CA ALA A 447 5.58 -16.22 -12.31
C ALA A 447 5.16 -14.82 -12.75
N ALA A 448 5.12 -13.87 -11.82
CA ALA A 448 4.61 -12.52 -12.08
C ALA A 448 5.28 -11.80 -13.25
N ALA A 449 6.59 -12.01 -13.42
CA ALA A 449 7.37 -11.44 -14.52
C ALA A 449 6.91 -11.92 -15.91
N ASN A 450 6.20 -13.05 -15.96
CA ASN A 450 5.74 -13.72 -17.17
C ASN A 450 4.20 -13.71 -17.30
N ALA A 451 3.53 -12.79 -16.59
CA ALA A 451 2.08 -12.62 -16.68
C ALA A 451 1.61 -12.50 -18.13
N SER A 452 0.48 -13.12 -18.42
CA SER A 452 -0.20 -12.94 -19.69
C SER A 452 -0.93 -11.61 -19.69
N THR A 453 -0.85 -10.82 -20.76
CA THR A 453 -1.58 -9.56 -20.91
C THR A 453 -2.15 -9.38 -22.31
N CYS A 454 -3.32 -8.77 -22.41
CA CYS A 454 -3.95 -8.32 -23.66
C CYS A 454 -4.54 -6.94 -23.44
N THR A 455 -4.35 -6.04 -24.41
CA THR A 455 -4.81 -4.64 -24.29
C THR A 455 -5.73 -4.25 -25.45
N TRP A 456 -6.91 -3.74 -25.11
CA TRP A 456 -7.86 -3.14 -26.05
C TRP A 456 -8.03 -1.66 -25.75
N GLN A 457 -8.36 -0.90 -26.79
CA GLN A 457 -8.76 0.49 -26.66
C GLN A 457 -10.11 0.70 -27.33
N LEU A 458 -11.08 1.17 -26.55
CA LEU A 458 -12.30 1.77 -27.08
C LEU A 458 -11.96 3.21 -27.43
N PHE A 459 -12.17 3.62 -28.68
CA PHE A 459 -11.89 4.98 -29.14
C PHE A 459 -13.13 5.57 -29.80
N VAL A 460 -13.48 6.80 -29.41
CA VAL A 460 -14.59 7.57 -30.00
C VAL A 460 -14.11 8.96 -30.43
N PRO A 461 -14.85 9.66 -31.32
CA PRO A 461 -14.52 11.02 -31.72
C PRO A 461 -14.39 11.98 -30.53
N ALA A 462 -13.57 13.03 -30.68
CA ALA A 462 -13.42 14.04 -29.65
C ALA A 462 -14.77 14.67 -29.27
N GLY A 463 -14.98 14.91 -27.97
CA GLY A 463 -16.23 15.43 -27.43
C GLY A 463 -17.32 14.36 -27.20
N ARG A 464 -17.05 13.09 -27.53
CA ARG A 464 -17.92 11.95 -27.22
C ARG A 464 -17.29 11.08 -26.14
N PHE A 465 -18.12 10.25 -25.51
CA PHE A 465 -17.73 9.41 -24.39
C PHE A 465 -18.13 7.96 -24.64
N VAL A 466 -17.58 7.06 -23.84
CA VAL A 466 -17.89 5.64 -23.85
C VAL A 466 -18.64 5.30 -22.58
N GLU A 467 -19.78 4.65 -22.72
CA GLU A 467 -20.43 3.96 -21.61
C GLU A 467 -20.06 2.49 -21.64
N PHE A 468 -19.75 1.92 -20.49
CA PHE A 468 -19.41 0.50 -20.37
C PHE A 468 -19.80 -0.07 -19.01
N TYR A 469 -19.90 -1.39 -18.93
CA TYR A 469 -19.95 -2.15 -17.68
C TYR A 469 -19.42 -3.56 -17.88
N VAL A 470 -18.95 -4.17 -16.80
CA VAL A 470 -18.43 -5.54 -16.80
C VAL A 470 -19.56 -6.51 -16.51
N LYS A 471 -19.76 -7.54 -17.34
CA LYS A 471 -20.78 -8.58 -17.13
C LYS A 471 -20.23 -9.80 -16.39
N TYR A 472 -18.95 -10.09 -16.61
CA TYR A 472 -18.32 -11.31 -16.12
C TYR A 472 -16.79 -11.22 -16.18
N VAL A 473 -16.11 -11.75 -15.16
CA VAL A 473 -14.67 -12.04 -15.16
C VAL A 473 -14.44 -13.37 -14.43
N GLY A 474 -13.73 -14.31 -15.03
CA GLY A 474 -13.48 -15.61 -14.41
C GLY A 474 -12.81 -16.57 -15.38
N TYR A 475 -13.00 -17.86 -15.19
CA TYR A 475 -12.70 -18.89 -16.19
C TYR A 475 -13.53 -20.14 -15.90
N PRO A 476 -13.87 -20.96 -16.90
CA PRO A 476 -14.60 -22.19 -16.66
C PRO A 476 -13.75 -23.19 -15.86
N VAL A 477 -14.26 -23.66 -14.72
CA VAL A 477 -13.71 -24.82 -14.01
C VAL A 477 -14.40 -26.07 -14.56
N SER A 478 -13.63 -27.12 -14.86
CA SER A 478 -14.15 -28.37 -15.40
C SER A 478 -15.34 -28.90 -14.59
N GLY A 479 -16.49 -29.10 -15.24
CA GLY A 479 -17.71 -29.61 -14.61
C GLY A 479 -18.58 -28.56 -13.88
N ALA A 480 -18.21 -27.27 -13.90
CA ALA A 480 -19.00 -26.18 -13.34
C ALA A 480 -19.36 -25.12 -14.39
N PRO A 481 -20.50 -24.42 -14.25
CA PRO A 481 -20.79 -23.21 -15.04
C PRO A 481 -19.71 -22.15 -14.87
N LYS A 482 -19.72 -21.11 -15.73
CA LYS A 482 -18.94 -19.88 -15.55
C LYS A 482 -18.99 -19.46 -14.08
N ASN A 483 -17.86 -19.51 -13.40
CA ASN A 483 -17.74 -19.19 -11.99
C ASN A 483 -16.74 -18.05 -11.79
N ASP A 484 -16.81 -17.45 -10.62
CA ASP A 484 -15.96 -16.36 -10.15
C ASP A 484 -14.60 -16.87 -9.66
N ALA A 485 -14.01 -17.87 -10.31
CA ALA A 485 -12.77 -18.52 -9.84
C ALA A 485 -11.56 -17.58 -9.69
N LEU A 486 -11.60 -16.39 -10.30
CA LEU A 486 -10.58 -15.34 -10.14
C LEU A 486 -10.89 -14.34 -9.01
N CYS A 487 -12.09 -14.40 -8.44
CA CYS A 487 -12.50 -13.51 -7.37
C CYS A 487 -11.67 -13.78 -6.11
N SER A 488 -10.76 -12.85 -5.83
CA SER A 488 -9.76 -12.85 -4.77
C SER A 488 -9.54 -11.40 -4.34
N TYR A 489 -9.04 -11.18 -3.11
CA TYR A 489 -9.19 -9.85 -2.51
C TYR A 489 -8.37 -8.73 -3.17
N ASN A 490 -7.39 -9.07 -3.98
CA ASN A 490 -6.64 -8.11 -4.82
C ASN A 490 -6.64 -8.52 -6.31
N CYS A 491 -7.59 -9.38 -6.70
CA CYS A 491 -7.61 -10.06 -8.00
C CYS A 491 -6.24 -10.65 -8.34
N TYR A 492 -5.65 -11.37 -7.38
CA TYR A 492 -4.23 -11.74 -7.39
C TYR A 492 -3.86 -12.61 -8.60
N TYR A 493 -4.75 -13.51 -9.00
CA TYR A 493 -4.52 -14.52 -10.05
C TYR A 493 -4.83 -14.05 -11.46
N GLY A 494 -5.74 -13.08 -11.61
CA GLY A 494 -6.18 -12.60 -12.91
C GLY A 494 -7.37 -11.67 -12.78
N GLY A 495 -7.60 -10.88 -13.83
CA GLY A 495 -8.65 -9.88 -13.81
C GLY A 495 -8.59 -8.95 -15.02
N VAL A 496 -9.47 -7.96 -15.01
CA VAL A 496 -9.47 -6.90 -16.01
C VAL A 496 -9.25 -5.56 -15.33
N ASP A 497 -8.25 -4.83 -15.80
CA ASP A 497 -7.93 -3.46 -15.40
C ASP A 497 -8.50 -2.51 -16.47
N ILE A 498 -9.32 -1.54 -16.07
CA ILE A 498 -9.94 -0.58 -17.01
C ILE A 498 -9.54 0.85 -16.67
N LYS A 499 -9.10 1.63 -17.67
CA LYS A 499 -8.78 3.07 -17.53
C LYS A 499 -9.73 3.89 -18.38
N TRP A 500 -10.65 4.62 -17.76
CA TRP A 500 -11.57 5.54 -18.43
C TRP A 500 -11.38 7.01 -18.02
N ASP A 501 -10.50 7.27 -17.07
CA ASP A 501 -10.14 8.61 -16.61
C ASP A 501 -9.27 9.34 -17.63
N ALA A 502 -9.38 10.67 -17.70
CA ALA A 502 -8.61 11.52 -18.61
C ALA A 502 -7.10 11.42 -18.34
N ASP A 503 -6.73 11.38 -17.06
CA ASP A 503 -5.36 11.09 -16.64
C ASP A 503 -5.11 9.58 -16.68
N LYS A 504 -4.25 9.15 -17.62
CA LYS A 504 -3.92 7.74 -17.86
C LYS A 504 -2.75 7.22 -17.01
N ARG A 505 -2.14 8.09 -16.18
CA ARG A 505 -0.97 7.75 -15.37
C ARG A 505 -1.29 6.73 -14.27
N PRO A 506 -2.36 6.87 -13.47
CA PRO A 506 -2.73 5.86 -12.47
C PRO A 506 -3.06 4.52 -13.12
N GLU A 507 -2.86 3.42 -12.39
CA GLU A 507 -3.29 2.10 -12.84
C GLU A 507 -4.81 2.01 -13.07
N GLY A 508 -5.21 1.01 -13.86
CA GLY A 508 -6.62 0.75 -14.13
C GLY A 508 -7.37 0.22 -12.91
N TYR A 509 -8.66 0.49 -12.88
CA TYR A 509 -9.59 -0.06 -11.91
C TYR A 509 -9.74 -1.56 -12.17
N ARG A 510 -9.40 -2.34 -11.15
CA ARG A 510 -9.21 -3.78 -11.20
C ARG A 510 -10.49 -4.52 -10.83
N ILE A 511 -10.92 -5.40 -11.72
CA ILE A 511 -12.21 -6.10 -11.62
C ILE A 511 -11.99 -7.60 -11.81
N CYS A 512 -12.43 -8.38 -10.82
CA CYS A 512 -12.49 -9.85 -10.88
C CYS A 512 -13.70 -10.45 -10.16
N CYS A 513 -14.40 -9.69 -9.32
CA CYS A 513 -15.47 -10.21 -8.45
C CYS A 513 -16.88 -9.76 -8.87
N PRO A 514 -17.92 -10.57 -8.60
CA PRO A 514 -19.29 -10.29 -9.02
C PRO A 514 -19.92 -8.99 -8.52
N ASP A 515 -19.53 -8.53 -7.35
CA ASP A 515 -19.97 -7.26 -6.76
C ASP A 515 -19.51 -6.03 -7.57
N SER A 516 -18.51 -6.19 -8.44
CA SER A 516 -18.03 -5.17 -9.38
C SER A 516 -18.67 -5.27 -10.77
N TYR A 517 -19.63 -6.17 -10.99
CA TYR A 517 -20.29 -6.34 -12.28
C TYR A 517 -21.54 -5.44 -12.41
N TYR A 518 -21.91 -5.12 -13.65
CA TYR A 518 -23.10 -4.36 -14.03
C TYR A 518 -23.17 -2.92 -13.51
N TRP A 519 -22.05 -2.34 -13.06
CA TRP A 519 -21.98 -0.90 -12.77
C TRP A 519 -21.69 -0.13 -14.05
N VAL A 520 -22.69 0.63 -14.53
CA VAL A 520 -22.56 1.46 -15.73
C VAL A 520 -21.66 2.65 -15.42
N LYS A 521 -20.58 2.77 -16.18
CA LYS A 521 -19.64 3.89 -16.11
C LYS A 521 -19.63 4.64 -17.42
N ARG A 522 -19.52 5.95 -17.33
CA ARG A 522 -19.26 6.85 -18.47
C ARG A 522 -17.84 7.36 -18.36
N SER A 523 -17.05 7.21 -19.43
CA SER A 523 -15.71 7.78 -19.50
C SER A 523 -15.77 9.31 -19.44
N ASN A 524 -14.72 9.94 -18.92
CA ASN A 524 -14.56 11.41 -18.94
C ASN A 524 -13.60 11.87 -20.05
N THR A 525 -13.29 10.96 -20.98
CA THR A 525 -12.43 11.15 -22.14
C THR A 525 -12.93 10.30 -23.30
N ASN A 526 -12.39 10.53 -24.49
CA ASN A 526 -12.81 9.87 -25.73
C ASN A 526 -12.12 8.51 -25.95
N ASN A 527 -11.38 8.00 -24.96
CA ASN A 527 -10.81 6.66 -25.01
C ASN A 527 -10.89 5.91 -23.67
N VAL A 528 -11.07 4.60 -23.76
CA VAL A 528 -11.05 3.68 -22.62
C VAL A 528 -10.06 2.57 -22.91
N ILE A 529 -9.15 2.31 -22.00
CA ILE A 529 -8.21 1.19 -22.10
C ILE A 529 -8.73 0.03 -21.27
N ILE A 530 -8.76 -1.16 -21.86
CA ILE A 530 -9.11 -2.40 -21.18
C ILE A 530 -7.89 -3.29 -21.27
N GLN A 531 -7.30 -3.64 -20.14
CA GLN A 531 -6.17 -4.54 -20.06
C GLN A 531 -6.54 -5.76 -19.22
N ALA A 532 -6.61 -6.93 -19.86
CA ALA A 532 -6.79 -8.17 -19.14
C ALA A 532 -5.43 -8.78 -18.81
N TYR A 533 -5.29 -9.36 -17.62
CA TYR A 533 -4.07 -10.03 -17.18
C TYR A 533 -4.36 -11.37 -16.52
N ASN A 534 -3.41 -12.30 -16.59
CA ASN A 534 -3.51 -13.60 -15.93
C ASN A 534 -2.15 -14.12 -15.45
N TYR A 535 -2.15 -14.71 -14.25
CA TYR A 535 -1.05 -15.44 -13.64
C TYR A 535 -1.36 -16.92 -13.44
N TRP A 536 -2.65 -17.29 -13.45
CA TRP A 536 -3.10 -18.64 -13.21
C TRP A 536 -4.23 -19.01 -14.16
N TYR A 537 -3.94 -19.96 -15.05
CA TYR A 537 -4.88 -20.52 -16.01
C TYR A 537 -5.27 -19.53 -17.12
N PHE A 538 -6.46 -18.93 -17.04
CA PHE A 538 -6.99 -17.96 -18.01
C PHE A 538 -7.84 -16.88 -17.34
N THR A 539 -7.94 -15.73 -18.00
CA THR A 539 -8.90 -14.68 -17.69
C THR A 539 -9.88 -14.53 -18.84
N ASP A 540 -11.06 -15.10 -18.65
CA ASP A 540 -12.23 -14.97 -19.51
C ASP A 540 -13.08 -13.82 -18.99
N PHE A 541 -13.61 -13.00 -19.89
CA PHE A 541 -14.44 -11.87 -19.48
C PHE A 541 -15.44 -11.46 -20.56
N THR A 542 -16.48 -10.75 -20.12
CA THR A 542 -17.41 -10.04 -20.99
C THR A 542 -17.58 -8.60 -20.50
N ILE A 543 -17.33 -7.63 -21.38
CA ILE A 543 -17.57 -6.20 -21.14
C ILE A 543 -18.54 -5.69 -22.20
N SER A 544 -19.63 -5.05 -21.76
CA SER A 544 -20.54 -4.36 -22.66
C SER A 544 -20.15 -2.90 -22.76
N TYR A 545 -20.17 -2.34 -23.97
CA TYR A 545 -19.83 -0.94 -24.22
C TYR A 545 -20.68 -0.32 -25.33
N ARG A 546 -20.81 1.00 -25.30
CA ARG A 546 -21.44 1.80 -26.36
C ARG A 546 -20.87 3.23 -26.41
N LEU A 547 -21.08 3.89 -27.53
CA LEU A 547 -20.91 5.32 -27.71
C LEU A 547 -22.01 6.06 -26.96
N ALA A 548 -21.60 6.93 -26.04
CA ALA A 548 -22.49 7.86 -25.35
C ALA A 548 -22.45 9.24 -26.02
N PRO A 549 -23.53 10.04 -25.89
CA PRO A 549 -23.53 11.45 -26.29
C PRO A 549 -22.37 12.22 -25.67
#